data_AF-A0A2K6UQF3-F1
#
_entry.id   AF-A0A2K6UQF3-F1
#
_cell.length_a   1.000
_cell.length_b   1.000
_cell.length_c   1.000
_cell.angle_alpha   90.00
_cell.angle_beta   90.00
_cell.angle_gamma   90.00
#
_symmetry.space_group_name_H-M   'P 1'
#
loop_
_entity.id
_entity.type
_entity.pdbx_description
1 polymer ?
#
loop_
_entity_poly.entity_id
_entity_poly.type
_entity_poly.pdbx_seq_one_letter_code
_entity_poly.pdbx_strand_id
1 'polypeptide(L)'
;MLEGVKYLCIPAADSPSQNLTRHFKESIKFIHECRLRGESCLVHCLAGVSRSVTLVIAYIMTVTDFGWEDALHTVRAGRSCANPNVGFQRQLQEFEKHEVHQYRQWLKEEYGESPLRDAEEAKNILACRATQMKKHTQPLPKKMSQPSLSEFHHKRAPE
;
A
#
# COMPACT_ATOMS: atom_id res chain seq x y z
N MET A 1 -17.68 -20.21 6.79
CA MET A 1 -16.76 -20.47 5.66
C MET A 1 -17.62 -20.64 4.43
N LEU A 2 -17.21 -20.09 3.29
CA LEU A 2 -17.92 -20.22 2.02
C LEU A 2 -17.57 -21.57 1.38
N GLU A 3 -18.54 -22.19 0.74
CA GLU A 3 -18.32 -23.41 -0.04
C GLU A 3 -17.47 -23.11 -1.28
N GLY A 4 -16.64 -24.07 -1.70
CA GLY A 4 -15.79 -23.93 -2.88
C GLY A 4 -14.56 -23.02 -2.72
N VAL A 5 -14.33 -22.45 -1.54
CA VAL A 5 -13.17 -21.59 -1.26
C VAL A 5 -12.11 -22.35 -0.46
N LYS A 6 -10.86 -22.30 -0.91
CA LYS A 6 -9.70 -22.80 -0.14
C LYS A 6 -9.29 -21.74 0.88
N TYR A 7 -8.98 -22.17 2.10
CA TYR A 7 -8.69 -21.27 3.21
C TYR A 7 -7.34 -21.55 3.85
N LEU A 8 -6.61 -20.48 4.16
CA LEU A 8 -5.54 -20.45 5.15
C LEU A 8 -6.00 -19.57 6.31
N CYS A 9 -6.14 -20.14 7.50
CA CYS A 9 -6.63 -19.43 8.69
C CYS A 9 -5.49 -19.23 9.69
N ILE A 10 -5.13 -17.97 9.92
CA ILE A 10 -4.07 -17.58 10.87
C ILE A 10 -4.72 -16.87 12.07
N PRO A 11 -4.79 -17.50 13.26
CA PRO A 11 -5.25 -16.85 14.47
C PRO A 11 -4.23 -15.78 14.92
N ALA A 12 -4.58 -14.50 14.76
CA ALA A 12 -3.71 -13.39 15.10
C ALA A 12 -4.48 -12.16 15.59
N ALA A 13 -4.00 -11.56 16.69
CA ALA A 13 -4.49 -10.28 17.20
C ALA A 13 -3.87 -9.10 16.43
N ASP A 14 -4.58 -7.97 16.36
CA ASP A 14 -4.01 -6.73 15.82
C ASP A 14 -3.27 -5.96 16.92
N SER A 15 -2.20 -6.56 17.42
CA SER A 15 -1.38 -6.02 18.49
C SER A 15 0.07 -5.88 18.03
N PRO A 16 0.80 -4.83 18.44
CA PRO A 16 2.24 -4.74 18.19
C PRO A 16 3.04 -5.93 18.74
N SER A 17 2.51 -6.64 19.75
CA SER A 17 3.14 -7.84 20.33
C SER A 17 2.85 -9.14 19.56
N GLN A 18 1.91 -9.13 18.62
CA GLN A 18 1.61 -10.31 17.79
C GLN A 18 2.77 -10.56 16.82
N ASN A 19 3.31 -11.77 16.80
CA ASN A 19 4.30 -12.17 15.79
C ASN A 19 3.56 -12.63 14.52
N LEU A 20 3.70 -11.87 13.42
CA LEU A 20 3.24 -12.25 12.09
C LEU A 20 4.35 -12.77 11.18
N THR A 21 5.63 -12.48 11.46
CA THR A 21 6.76 -12.92 10.61
C THR A 21 6.81 -14.43 10.48
N ARG A 22 6.50 -15.17 11.55
CA ARG A 22 6.40 -16.64 11.55
C ARG A 22 5.36 -17.20 10.55
N HIS A 23 4.42 -16.36 10.11
CA HIS A 23 3.35 -16.73 9.17
C HIS A 23 3.63 -16.24 7.73
N PHE A 24 4.73 -15.52 7.49
CA PHE A 24 5.02 -14.99 6.16
C PHE A 24 5.20 -16.10 5.13
N LYS A 25 6.00 -17.13 5.43
CA LYS A 25 6.29 -18.20 4.47
C LYS A 25 5.03 -18.96 4.02
N GLU A 26 4.17 -19.37 4.95
CA GLU A 26 2.92 -20.06 4.62
C GLU A 26 1.94 -19.14 3.87
N SER A 27 1.85 -17.86 4.25
CA SER A 27 0.97 -16.88 3.58
C SER A 27 1.43 -16.62 2.16
N ILE A 28 2.74 -16.42 1.96
CA ILE A 28 3.35 -16.19 0.64
C ILE A 28 3.10 -17.39 -0.26
N LYS A 29 3.37 -18.61 0.22
CA LYS A 29 3.10 -19.85 -0.53
C LYS A 29 1.64 -19.93 -0.97
N PHE A 30 0.71 -19.73 -0.04
CA PHE A 30 -0.72 -19.82 -0.32
C PHE A 30 -1.19 -18.80 -1.38
N ILE A 31 -0.74 -17.55 -1.27
CA ILE A 31 -1.07 -16.48 -2.23
C ILE A 31 -0.43 -16.78 -3.59
N HIS A 32 0.85 -17.16 -3.60
CA HIS A 32 1.61 -17.35 -4.84
C HIS A 32 1.06 -18.50 -5.66
N GLU A 33 0.82 -19.66 -5.05
CA GLU A 33 0.26 -20.83 -5.73
C GLU A 33 -1.12 -20.55 -6.30
N CYS A 34 -1.95 -19.77 -5.59
CA CYS A 34 -3.25 -19.34 -6.08
C CYS A 34 -3.10 -18.50 -7.36
N ARG A 35 -2.21 -17.51 -7.35
CA ARG A 35 -1.97 -16.64 -8.50
C ARG A 35 -1.35 -17.38 -9.70
N LEU A 36 -0.43 -18.32 -9.47
CA LEU A 36 0.16 -19.12 -10.53
C LEU A 36 -0.85 -20.02 -11.24
N ARG A 37 -1.94 -20.41 -10.57
CA ARG A 37 -3.07 -21.14 -11.18
C ARG A 37 -4.05 -20.23 -11.94
N GLY A 38 -3.81 -18.93 -11.98
CA GLY A 38 -4.76 -17.96 -12.55
C GLY A 38 -6.01 -17.75 -11.69
N GLU A 39 -5.96 -18.14 -10.42
CA GLU A 39 -7.05 -17.94 -9.45
C GLU A 39 -6.88 -16.61 -8.71
N SER A 40 -7.92 -16.17 -7.99
CA SER A 40 -7.91 -14.97 -7.16
C SER A 40 -7.84 -15.28 -5.67
N CYS A 41 -6.95 -14.60 -4.94
CA CYS A 41 -6.78 -14.75 -3.51
C CYS A 41 -7.26 -13.49 -2.77
N LEU A 42 -8.18 -13.64 -1.81
CA LEU A 42 -8.58 -12.58 -0.89
C LEU A 42 -7.88 -12.75 0.46
N VAL A 43 -7.01 -11.81 0.81
CA VAL A 43 -6.43 -11.73 2.16
C VAL A 43 -7.20 -10.70 2.99
N HIS A 44 -7.90 -11.16 4.02
CA HIS A 44 -8.70 -10.28 4.87
C HIS A 44 -8.35 -10.43 6.36
N CYS A 45 -8.65 -9.38 7.13
CA CYS A 45 -8.70 -9.41 8.59
C CYS A 45 -10.02 -8.75 9.02
N LEU A 46 -10.10 -8.22 10.25
CA LEU A 46 -11.33 -7.56 10.71
C LEU A 46 -11.64 -6.28 9.93
N ALA A 47 -10.67 -5.38 9.77
CA ALA A 47 -10.86 -4.07 9.12
C ALA A 47 -10.19 -3.97 7.73
N GLY A 48 -9.34 -4.93 7.38
CA GLY A 48 -8.50 -4.84 6.18
C GLY A 48 -7.52 -3.65 6.21
N VAL A 49 -7.02 -3.30 7.40
CA VAL A 49 -6.14 -2.13 7.62
C VAL A 49 -4.71 -2.54 7.99
N SER A 50 -4.56 -3.52 8.90
CA SER A 50 -3.28 -3.84 9.52
C SER A 50 -2.83 -5.29 9.25
N ARG A 51 -3.32 -6.30 9.99
CA ARG A 51 -2.91 -7.72 9.85
C ARG A 51 -2.85 -8.25 8.42
N SER A 52 -3.95 -8.12 7.66
CA SER A 52 -4.00 -8.60 6.27
C SER A 52 -3.06 -7.83 5.36
N VAL A 53 -2.96 -6.51 5.56
CA VAL A 53 -2.06 -5.63 4.81
C VAL A 53 -0.60 -6.04 5.06
N THR A 54 -0.22 -6.36 6.29
CA THR A 54 1.13 -6.84 6.62
C THR A 54 1.51 -8.09 5.83
N LEU A 55 0.63 -9.09 5.75
CA LEU A 55 0.90 -10.31 4.97
C LEU A 55 1.01 -10.03 3.46
N VAL A 56 0.16 -9.13 2.94
CA VAL A 56 0.22 -8.71 1.53
C VAL A 56 1.50 -7.93 1.23
N ILE A 57 1.96 -7.07 2.14
CA ILE A 57 3.23 -6.35 1.99
C ILE A 57 4.40 -7.33 1.93
N ALA A 58 4.46 -8.30 2.84
CA ALA A 58 5.50 -9.33 2.82
C ALA A 58 5.48 -10.12 1.51
N TYR A 59 4.29 -10.41 0.98
CA TYR A 59 4.14 -11.03 -0.34
C TYR A 59 4.71 -10.15 -1.46
N ILE A 60 4.30 -8.89 -1.55
CA ILE A 60 4.79 -7.94 -2.58
C ILE A 60 6.31 -7.81 -2.50
N MET A 61 6.88 -7.60 -1.32
CA MET A 61 8.33 -7.52 -1.11
C MET A 61 9.08 -8.77 -1.61
N THR A 62 8.44 -9.94 -1.55
CA THR A 62 9.04 -11.21 -1.97
C THR A 62 8.98 -11.42 -3.47
N VAL A 63 7.90 -10.99 -4.15
CA VAL A 63 7.75 -11.12 -5.61
C VAL A 63 8.32 -9.93 -6.40
N THR A 64 8.80 -8.90 -5.72
CA THR A 64 9.46 -7.73 -6.33
C THR A 64 10.81 -7.43 -5.67
N ASP A 65 11.48 -6.39 -6.14
CA ASP A 65 12.69 -5.82 -5.54
C ASP A 65 12.38 -4.77 -4.44
N PHE A 66 11.11 -4.59 -4.05
CA PHE A 66 10.69 -3.49 -3.17
C PHE A 66 11.06 -3.70 -1.70
N GLY A 67 11.33 -2.59 -1.01
CA GLY A 67 11.28 -2.50 0.44
C GLY A 67 9.84 -2.45 0.96
N TRP A 68 9.66 -2.51 2.27
CA TRP A 68 8.35 -2.55 2.91
C TRP A 68 7.55 -1.26 2.70
N GLU A 69 8.23 -0.11 2.61
CA GLU A 69 7.58 1.17 2.36
C GLU A 69 7.00 1.21 0.94
N ASP A 70 7.79 0.89 -0.08
CA ASP A 70 7.32 0.84 -1.47
C ASP A 70 6.17 -0.15 -1.64
N ALA A 71 6.29 -1.34 -1.03
CA ALA A 71 5.22 -2.32 -1.01
C ALA A 71 3.95 -1.80 -0.31
N LEU A 72 4.07 -1.10 0.82
CA LEU A 72 2.93 -0.43 1.47
C LEU A 72 2.32 0.65 0.58
N HIS A 73 3.13 1.42 -0.16
CA HIS A 73 2.64 2.40 -1.12
C HIS A 73 1.85 1.75 -2.26
N THR A 74 2.32 0.60 -2.77
CA THR A 74 1.57 -0.21 -3.73
C THR A 74 0.22 -0.65 -3.17
N VAL A 75 0.17 -1.16 -1.93
CA VAL A 75 -1.11 -1.52 -1.30
C VAL A 75 -2.01 -0.30 -1.13
N ARG A 76 -1.46 0.84 -0.70
CA ARG A 76 -2.21 2.10 -0.51
C ARG A 76 -2.76 2.68 -1.82
N ALA A 77 -2.24 2.30 -2.98
CA ALA A 77 -2.81 2.71 -4.25
C ALA A 77 -4.15 2.00 -4.54
N GLY A 78 -4.28 0.72 -4.17
CA GLY A 78 -5.54 -0.02 -4.26
C GLY A 78 -6.44 0.10 -3.02
N ARG A 79 -5.87 0.39 -1.85
CA ARG A 79 -6.58 0.48 -0.56
C ARG A 79 -6.01 1.58 0.33
N SER A 80 -6.53 2.79 0.20
CA SER A 80 -6.00 4.00 0.86
C SER A 80 -5.93 3.92 2.39
N CYS A 81 -6.81 3.13 3.04
CA CYS A 81 -6.83 2.94 4.49
C CYS A 81 -5.76 1.95 5.01
N ALA A 82 -4.93 1.37 4.15
CA ALA A 82 -3.87 0.45 4.53
C ALA A 82 -2.87 1.12 5.48
N ASN A 83 -2.76 0.58 6.69
CA ASN A 83 -1.92 1.11 7.76
C ASN A 83 -1.60 0.01 8.79
N PRO A 84 -0.55 -0.81 8.57
CA PRO A 84 -0.05 -1.76 9.58
C PRO A 84 0.22 -1.06 10.91
N ASN A 85 -0.08 -1.72 12.03
CA ASN A 85 0.31 -1.20 13.33
C ASN A 85 1.85 -1.09 13.44
N VAL A 86 2.34 -0.27 14.38
CA VAL A 86 3.78 0.01 14.53
C VAL A 86 4.65 -1.21 14.85
N GLY A 87 4.08 -2.26 15.46
CA GLY A 87 4.81 -3.52 15.68
C GLY A 87 4.97 -4.32 14.40
N PHE A 88 3.95 -4.34 13.54
CA PHE A 88 4.03 -4.97 12.23
C PHE A 88 4.93 -4.20 11.26
N GLN A 89 4.96 -2.86 11.32
CA GLN A 89 5.92 -2.06 10.55
C GLN A 89 7.36 -2.43 10.94
N ARG A 90 7.66 -2.53 12.25
CA ARG A 90 8.97 -2.99 12.71
C ARG A 90 9.30 -4.41 12.23
N GLN A 91 8.34 -5.33 12.28
CA GLN A 91 8.51 -6.69 11.76
C GLN A 91 8.81 -6.70 10.25
N LEU A 92 8.15 -5.85 9.47
CA LEU A 92 8.41 -5.71 8.03
C LEU A 92 9.79 -5.10 7.74
N GLN A 93 10.21 -4.13 8.55
CA GLN A 93 11.53 -3.53 8.46
C GLN A 93 12.65 -4.55 8.77
N GLU A 94 12.48 -5.36 9.82
CA GLU A 94 13.42 -6.44 10.13
C GLU A 94 13.42 -7.52 9.02
N PHE A 95 12.24 -7.85 8.48
CA PHE A 95 12.11 -8.75 7.35
C PHE A 95 12.86 -8.24 6.12
N GLU A 96 12.72 -6.95 5.77
CA GLU A 96 13.48 -6.32 4.69
C GLU A 96 14.99 -6.44 4.90
N LYS A 97 15.45 -6.15 6.11
CA LYS A 97 16.88 -6.07 6.42
C LYS A 97 17.56 -7.43 6.46
N HIS A 98 16.84 -8.48 6.89
CA HIS A 98 17.47 -9.74 7.29
C HIS A 98 16.97 -10.97 6.52
N GLU A 99 15.74 -10.97 6.01
CA GLU A 99 15.08 -12.20 5.55
C GLU A 99 14.58 -12.13 4.10
N VAL A 100 14.16 -10.96 3.60
CA VAL A 100 13.48 -10.85 2.29
C VAL A 100 14.31 -11.41 1.13
N HIS A 101 15.64 -11.24 1.17
CA HIS A 101 16.53 -11.80 0.16
C HIS A 101 16.50 -13.33 0.15
N GLN A 102 16.43 -13.96 1.32
CA GLN A 102 16.32 -15.42 1.44
C GLN A 102 14.95 -15.89 0.93
N TYR A 103 13.89 -15.12 1.19
CA TYR A 103 12.55 -15.41 0.68
C TYR A 103 12.46 -15.29 -0.85
N ARG A 104 13.11 -14.29 -1.44
CA ARG A 104 13.20 -14.14 -2.91
C ARG A 104 13.91 -15.33 -3.55
N GLN A 105 15.04 -15.76 -2.98
CA GLN A 105 15.78 -16.94 -3.46
C GLN A 105 14.94 -18.21 -3.30
N TRP A 106 14.35 -18.42 -2.12
CA TRP A 106 13.45 -19.56 -1.88
C TRP A 106 12.30 -19.59 -2.90
N LEU A 107 11.67 -18.46 -3.19
CA LEU A 107 10.57 -18.39 -4.16
C LEU A 107 11.05 -18.79 -5.56
N LYS A 108 12.24 -18.31 -5.97
CA LYS A 108 12.86 -18.67 -7.25
C LYS A 108 13.22 -20.16 -7.33
N GLU A 109 13.74 -20.73 -6.26
CA GLU A 109 14.09 -22.16 -6.19
C GLU A 109 12.84 -23.05 -6.24
N GLU A 110 11.77 -22.67 -5.56
CA GLU A 110 10.54 -23.47 -5.46
C GLU A 110 9.69 -23.39 -6.74
N TYR A 111 9.58 -22.20 -7.36
CA TYR A 111 8.64 -21.96 -8.48
C TYR A 111 9.30 -21.59 -9.81
N GLY A 112 10.62 -21.37 -9.84
CA GLY A 112 11.33 -20.91 -11.03
C GLY A 112 11.09 -19.43 -11.35
N GLU A 113 11.23 -19.06 -12.62
CA GLU A 113 10.90 -17.71 -13.11
C GLU A 113 9.36 -17.55 -13.16
N SER A 114 8.85 -16.57 -12.43
CA SER A 114 7.41 -16.29 -12.39
C SER A 114 6.93 -15.73 -13.73
N PRO A 115 5.84 -16.24 -14.33
CA PRO A 115 5.23 -15.64 -15.52
C PRO A 115 4.51 -14.31 -15.22
N LEU A 116 4.37 -13.96 -13.93
CA LEU A 116 3.66 -12.78 -13.47
C LEU A 116 4.60 -11.56 -13.53
N ARG A 117 4.13 -10.43 -14.08
CA ARG A 117 4.92 -9.19 -14.23
C ARG A 117 4.87 -8.31 -12.99
N ASP A 118 4.99 -8.91 -11.81
CA ASP A 118 4.74 -8.28 -10.51
C ASP A 118 5.57 -7.01 -10.31
N ALA A 119 6.86 -7.05 -10.62
CA ALA A 119 7.74 -5.89 -10.47
C ALA A 119 7.39 -4.73 -11.42
N GLU A 120 7.00 -5.02 -12.66
CA GLU A 120 6.60 -4.00 -13.64
C GLU A 120 5.28 -3.34 -13.24
N GLU A 121 4.28 -4.16 -12.88
CA GLU A 121 2.98 -3.68 -12.40
C GLU A 121 3.13 -2.80 -11.15
N ALA A 122 3.92 -3.25 -10.16
CA ALA A 122 4.15 -2.50 -8.94
C ALA A 122 4.86 -1.16 -9.21
N LYS A 123 5.84 -1.13 -10.13
CA LYS A 123 6.53 0.11 -10.55
C LYS A 123 5.58 1.07 -11.26
N ASN A 124 4.70 0.57 -12.13
CA ASN A 124 3.69 1.37 -12.81
C ASN A 124 2.70 2.02 -11.82
N ILE A 125 2.27 1.26 -10.80
CA ILE A 125 1.40 1.78 -9.74
C ILE A 125 2.06 2.95 -8.99
N LEU A 126 3.35 2.82 -8.64
CA LEU A 126 4.09 3.89 -7.95
C LEU A 126 4.28 5.13 -8.85
N ALA A 127 4.61 4.93 -10.13
CA ALA A 127 4.82 6.01 -11.09
C ALA A 127 3.55 6.84 -11.34
N CYS A 128 2.39 6.20 -11.51
CA CYS A 128 1.10 6.89 -11.70
C CYS A 128 0.77 7.83 -10.54
N ARG A 129 1.12 7.46 -9.30
CA ARG A 129 0.84 8.29 -8.11
C ARG A 129 1.71 9.54 -8.02
N ALA A 130 2.99 9.47 -8.43
CA ALA A 130 3.88 10.63 -8.49
C ALA A 130 3.35 11.73 -9.44
N THR A 131 2.63 11.34 -10.49
CA THR A 131 2.00 12.29 -11.42
C THR A 131 0.72 12.93 -10.86
N GLN A 132 -0.03 12.23 -10.00
CA GLN A 132 -1.25 12.76 -9.38
C GLN A 132 -0.92 13.76 -8.25
N MET A 133 0.13 13.50 -7.47
CA MET A 133 0.61 14.42 -6.42
C MET A 133 1.07 15.78 -7.00
N LYS A 134 1.72 15.79 -8.17
CA LYS A 134 2.15 17.04 -8.84
C LYS A 134 1.00 17.92 -9.35
N LYS A 135 -0.20 17.36 -9.58
CA LYS A 135 -1.37 18.14 -10.02
C LYS A 135 -2.05 18.91 -8.88
N HIS A 136 -1.83 18.52 -7.62
CA HIS A 136 -2.46 19.15 -6.45
C HIS A 136 -1.60 20.25 -5.79
N THR A 137 -0.34 20.42 -6.19
CA THR A 137 0.57 21.44 -5.66
C THR A 137 0.66 22.70 -6.54
N GLN A 138 -0.42 23.09 -7.22
CA GLN A 138 -0.47 24.42 -7.84
C GLN A 138 -0.65 25.48 -6.74
N PRO A 139 0.15 26.58 -6.73
CA PRO A 139 -0.02 27.62 -5.74
C PRO A 139 -1.36 28.34 -5.92
N LEU A 140 -2.03 28.66 -4.80
CA LEU A 140 -3.23 29.51 -4.81
C LEU A 140 -2.96 30.81 -5.58
N PRO A 141 -3.90 31.30 -6.41
CA PRO A 141 -3.75 32.60 -7.06
C PRO A 141 -3.67 33.70 -6.00
N LYS A 142 -2.68 34.59 -6.14
CA LYS A 142 -2.52 35.78 -5.28
C LYS A 142 -3.83 36.59 -5.32
N LYS A 143 -4.46 36.80 -4.16
CA LYS A 143 -5.62 37.69 -4.02
C LYS A 143 -5.26 39.08 -4.56
N MET A 144 -6.04 39.56 -5.52
CA MET A 144 -6.02 40.95 -5.96
C MET A 144 -6.32 41.86 -4.76
N SER A 145 -5.46 42.84 -4.52
CA SER A 145 -5.66 43.91 -3.55
C SER A 145 -6.93 44.69 -3.86
N GLN A 146 -7.83 44.81 -2.88
CA GLN A 146 -8.99 45.71 -2.97
C GLN A 146 -8.51 47.17 -2.97
N PRO A 147 -9.10 48.08 -3.75
CA PRO A 147 -8.83 49.50 -3.62
C PRO A 147 -9.50 50.08 -2.37
N SER A 148 -8.82 51.00 -1.70
CA SER A 148 -9.29 51.70 -0.51
C SER A 148 -10.45 52.65 -0.81
N LEU A 149 -11.47 52.64 0.03
CA LEU A 149 -12.59 53.59 0.04
C LEU A 149 -12.10 54.98 0.49
N SER A 150 -11.67 55.82 -0.45
CA SER A 150 -11.44 57.25 -0.15
C SER A 150 -11.85 58.21 -1.29
N GLU A 151 -12.56 57.76 -2.32
CA GLU A 151 -13.02 58.65 -3.39
C GLU A 151 -14.53 58.53 -3.63
N PHE A 152 -15.33 59.19 -2.79
CA PHE A 152 -16.64 59.68 -3.20
C PHE A 152 -16.93 61.01 -2.46
N HIS A 153 -16.40 62.09 -3.01
CA HIS A 153 -16.85 63.45 -2.67
C HIS A 153 -17.95 63.90 -3.63
N HIS A 154 -19.03 64.40 -3.03
CA HIS A 154 -19.92 65.46 -3.51
C HIS A 154 -20.61 65.32 -4.87
N LYS A 155 -21.91 64.98 -4.86
CA LYS A 155 -22.97 65.79 -5.52
C LYS A 155 -24.28 65.72 -4.72
N ARG A 156 -24.63 66.83 -4.05
CA ARG A 156 -25.99 67.12 -3.56
C ARG A 156 -26.84 67.57 -4.76
N ALA A 157 -28.08 67.10 -4.84
CA ALA A 157 -29.08 67.55 -5.82
C ALA A 157 -29.67 68.90 -5.39
N PRO A 158 -30.14 69.76 -6.33
CA PRO A 158 -30.82 71.01 -5.98
C PRO A 158 -32.34 70.82 -5.84
N GLU A 159 -32.96 71.62 -4.98
CA GLU A 159 -34.36 72.07 -5.10
C GLU A 159 -34.37 73.48 -5.72
#